data_AF-A0A224VHZ5-F1
#
_entry.id   AF-A0A224VHZ5-F1
#
_cell.length_a   1.000
_cell.length_b   1.000
_cell.length_c   1.000
_cell.angle_alpha   90.00
_cell.angle_beta   90.00
_cell.angle_gamma   90.00
#
_symmetry.space_group_name_H-M   'P 1'
#
loop_
_entity.id
_entity.type
_entity.pdbx_description
1 polymer ?
#
loop_
_entity_poly.entity_id
_entity_poly.type
_entity_poly.pdbx_seq_one_letter_code
_entity_poly.pdbx_strand_id
1 'polypeptide(L)'
;MAKATLYHATSHANAGKILREGFRIPQVSWGEIVTHHTTKSPGSLGYGIYGFLNDSQLAEEFWSSATSFSQKHDTIEIQIKYDDENCLNFVDNIKDMIFFREFLRNSHTQAQLRNLHRMFYNSFKQYAFDGAILEYYISYLRHTKDFETVDVVCCATATDVYHNFKIFIPNGIEYNLRNQSVIEAFNIKENING
;
A
#
# COMPACT_ATOMS: atom_id res chain seq x y z
N MET A 1 -19.48 5.15 -1.34
CA MET A 1 -18.83 5.05 -2.67
C MET A 1 -17.97 6.27 -2.91
N ALA A 2 -16.68 6.14 -2.60
CA ALA A 2 -15.68 7.15 -2.85
C ALA A 2 -15.02 7.00 -4.22
N LYS A 3 -14.34 8.08 -4.64
CA LYS A 3 -13.50 8.14 -5.84
C LYS A 3 -12.18 8.81 -5.51
N ALA A 4 -11.11 8.37 -6.14
CA ALA A 4 -9.79 8.97 -5.99
C ALA A 4 -8.96 8.83 -7.26
N THR A 5 -8.04 9.79 -7.46
CA THR A 5 -6.96 9.70 -8.45
C THR A 5 -5.68 9.35 -7.72
N LEU A 6 -5.03 8.26 -8.12
CA LEU A 6 -3.75 7.83 -7.57
C LEU A 6 -2.65 7.93 -8.62
N TYR A 7 -1.43 8.20 -8.17
CA TYR A 7 -0.25 8.19 -9.04
C TYR A 7 0.73 7.11 -8.61
N HIS A 8 1.12 6.27 -9.57
CA HIS A 8 2.03 5.15 -9.38
C HIS A 8 3.22 5.27 -10.34
N ALA A 9 4.40 5.60 -9.81
CA ALA A 9 5.64 5.59 -10.57
C ALA A 9 6.23 4.17 -10.64
N THR A 10 6.56 3.72 -11.84
CA THR A 10 7.15 2.39 -12.07
C THR A 10 8.12 2.43 -13.25
N SER A 11 8.94 1.40 -13.40
CA SER A 11 9.84 1.28 -14.56
C SER A 11 9.06 1.31 -15.87
N HIS A 12 9.66 1.88 -16.90
CA HIS A 12 9.05 1.98 -18.23
C HIS A 12 8.57 0.63 -18.78
N ALA A 13 9.34 -0.44 -18.51
CA ALA A 13 8.97 -1.79 -18.91
C ALA A 13 7.70 -2.30 -18.18
N ASN A 14 7.59 -2.04 -16.87
CA ASN A 14 6.41 -2.40 -16.10
C ASN A 14 5.20 -1.55 -16.46
N ALA A 15 5.39 -0.25 -16.73
CA ALA A 15 4.31 0.60 -17.20
C ALA A 15 3.72 0.08 -18.51
N GLY A 16 4.58 -0.23 -19.49
CA GLY A 16 4.15 -0.86 -20.73
C GLY A 16 3.42 -2.20 -20.52
N LYS A 17 3.82 -2.99 -19.52
CA LYS A 17 3.12 -4.23 -19.17
C LYS A 17 1.73 -3.95 -18.58
N ILE A 18 1.62 -3.00 -17.65
CA ILE A 18 0.34 -2.60 -17.03
C ILE A 18 -0.63 -2.09 -18.09
N LEU A 19 -0.18 -1.26 -19.03
CA LEU A 19 -1.03 -0.75 -20.12
C LEU A 19 -1.58 -1.84 -21.03
N ARG A 20 -0.82 -2.92 -21.25
CA ARG A 20 -1.26 -4.03 -22.12
C ARG A 20 -2.11 -5.07 -21.41
N GLU A 21 -1.76 -5.38 -20.16
CA GLU A 21 -2.28 -6.55 -19.43
C GLU A 21 -3.16 -6.17 -18.23
N GLY A 22 -3.20 -4.89 -17.87
CA GLY A 22 -3.77 -4.41 -16.61
C GLY A 22 -2.85 -4.61 -15.41
N PHE A 23 -3.26 -4.04 -14.28
CA PHE A 23 -2.63 -4.29 -13.00
C PHE A 23 -2.82 -5.74 -12.56
N ARG A 24 -1.78 -6.34 -11.96
CA ARG A 24 -1.86 -7.66 -11.33
C ARG A 24 -1.69 -7.51 -9.84
N ILE A 25 -2.77 -7.72 -9.09
CA ILE A 25 -2.73 -7.65 -7.64
C ILE A 25 -2.27 -9.01 -7.09
N PRO A 26 -1.17 -9.07 -6.32
CA PRO A 26 -0.73 -10.31 -5.70
C PRO A 26 -1.81 -10.88 -4.79
N GLN A 27 -2.15 -12.16 -4.98
CA GLN A 27 -3.00 -12.91 -4.05
C GLN A 27 -2.08 -13.73 -3.15
N VAL A 28 -1.93 -13.27 -1.91
CA VAL A 28 -1.08 -13.94 -0.91
C VAL A 28 -1.97 -14.33 0.27
N SER A 29 -1.98 -15.60 0.62
CA SER A 29 -2.72 -16.10 1.78
C SER A 29 -1.97 -15.83 3.08
N TRP A 30 -2.71 -15.73 4.19
CA TRP A 30 -2.12 -15.63 5.53
C TRP A 30 -1.18 -16.81 5.82
N GLY A 31 -1.54 -18.02 5.36
CA GLY A 31 -0.72 -19.23 5.50
C GLY A 31 0.66 -19.09 4.85
N GLU A 32 0.74 -18.52 3.65
CA GLU A 32 2.02 -18.26 2.96
C GLU A 32 2.88 -17.23 3.71
N ILE A 33 2.24 -16.21 4.29
CA ILE A 33 2.94 -15.18 5.07
C ILE A 33 3.57 -15.80 6.31
N VAL A 34 2.81 -16.55 7.13
CA VAL A 34 3.31 -17.12 8.39
C VAL A 34 4.30 -18.26 8.21
N THR A 35 4.28 -18.94 7.05
CA THR A 35 5.27 -19.96 6.70
C THR A 35 6.48 -19.39 5.97
N HIS A 36 6.49 -18.08 5.70
CA HIS A 36 7.55 -17.39 4.95
C HIS A 36 7.78 -17.98 3.55
N HIS A 37 6.73 -18.52 2.93
CA HIS A 37 6.77 -19.07 1.57
C HIS A 37 6.41 -18.02 0.50
N THR A 38 6.37 -16.74 0.86
CA THR A 38 6.11 -15.64 -0.07
C THR A 38 7.36 -15.30 -0.87
N THR A 39 7.23 -15.09 -2.17
CA THR A 39 8.35 -14.69 -3.05
C THR A 39 8.82 -13.25 -2.84
N LYS A 40 8.01 -12.41 -2.17
CA LYS A 40 8.30 -11.00 -1.87
C LYS A 40 7.76 -10.62 -0.50
N SER A 41 8.48 -9.75 0.21
CA SER A 41 7.99 -9.11 1.43
C SER A 41 6.84 -8.13 1.13
N PRO A 42 5.89 -7.94 2.06
CA PRO A 42 4.84 -6.94 1.90
C PRO A 42 5.41 -5.51 1.97
N GLY A 43 4.70 -4.54 1.37
CA GLY A 43 4.96 -3.12 1.59
C GLY A 43 4.37 -2.64 2.93
N SER A 44 4.48 -1.35 3.25
CA SER A 44 3.94 -0.70 4.46
C SER A 44 2.47 -1.02 4.73
N LEU A 45 1.67 -1.13 3.66
CA LEU A 45 0.24 -1.38 3.70
C LEU A 45 -0.12 -2.77 3.15
N GLY A 46 0.81 -3.73 3.24
CA GLY A 46 0.58 -5.11 2.82
C GLY A 46 0.86 -5.38 1.34
N TYR A 47 0.22 -6.40 0.78
CA TYR A 47 0.30 -6.76 -0.64
C TYR A 47 -0.78 -6.05 -1.44
N GLY A 48 -0.36 -5.34 -2.49
CA GLY A 48 -1.28 -4.69 -3.42
C GLY A 48 -0.56 -3.77 -4.39
N ILE A 49 -1.34 -2.96 -5.10
CA ILE A 49 -0.82 -1.89 -5.97
C ILE A 49 -0.82 -0.59 -5.17
N TYR A 50 0.31 0.10 -5.17
CA TYR A 50 0.51 1.31 -4.39
C TYR A 50 0.36 2.55 -5.24
N GLY A 51 -0.24 3.61 -4.71
CA GLY A 51 -0.26 4.91 -5.38
C GLY A 51 -0.49 6.06 -4.40
N PHE A 52 0.02 7.24 -4.75
CA PHE A 52 -0.14 8.45 -3.94
C PHE A 52 -1.39 9.22 -4.36
N LEU A 53 -2.20 9.63 -3.38
CA LEU A 53 -3.45 10.36 -3.63
C LEU A 53 -3.18 11.75 -4.20
N ASN A 54 -3.67 12.01 -5.42
CA ASN A 54 -3.62 13.31 -6.10
C ASN A 54 -2.21 13.95 -6.19
N ASP A 55 -1.15 13.18 -5.98
CA ASP A 55 0.22 13.68 -5.92
C ASP A 55 1.18 12.86 -6.80
N SER A 56 1.25 13.28 -8.06
CA SER A 56 2.18 12.68 -9.02
C SER A 56 3.65 13.01 -8.75
N GLN A 57 3.93 14.15 -8.13
CA GLN A 57 5.29 14.58 -7.84
C GLN A 57 5.88 13.69 -6.75
N LEU A 58 5.12 13.41 -5.68
CA LEU A 58 5.54 12.51 -4.63
C LEU A 58 5.81 11.08 -5.15
N ALA A 59 5.04 10.62 -6.15
CA ALA A 59 5.30 9.34 -6.81
C ALA A 59 6.65 9.33 -7.54
N GLU A 60 6.97 10.39 -8.28
CA GLU A 60 8.23 10.56 -9.01
C GLU A 60 9.43 10.72 -8.06
N GLU A 61 9.27 11.46 -6.97
CA GLU A 61 10.26 11.64 -5.91
C GLU A 61 10.54 10.32 -5.18
N PHE A 62 9.49 9.55 -4.85
CA PHE A 62 9.63 8.22 -4.26
C PHE A 62 10.39 7.27 -5.19
N TRP A 63 10.05 7.25 -6.49
CA TRP A 63 10.80 6.46 -7.47
C TRP A 63 12.28 6.85 -7.50
N SER A 64 12.55 8.16 -7.51
CA SER A 64 13.92 8.70 -7.56
C SER A 64 14.72 8.39 -6.29
N SER A 65 14.08 8.28 -5.12
CA SER A 65 14.76 7.90 -3.88
C SER A 65 14.95 6.39 -3.72
N ALA A 66 14.06 5.59 -4.31
CA ALA A 66 14.09 4.13 -4.26
C ALA A 66 14.98 3.49 -5.34
N THR A 67 15.23 4.18 -6.45
CA THR A 67 15.92 3.62 -7.63
C THR A 67 17.09 4.48 -8.10
N SER A 68 17.92 3.93 -8.98
CA SER A 68 19.03 4.68 -9.57
C SER A 68 18.51 5.71 -10.59
N PHE A 69 19.06 6.93 -10.55
CA PHE A 69 18.69 8.06 -11.43
C PHE A 69 18.67 7.74 -12.94
N SER A 70 19.43 6.74 -13.40
CA SER A 70 19.51 6.34 -14.81
C SER A 70 18.36 5.44 -15.28
N GLN A 71 17.49 4.97 -14.40
CA GLN A 71 16.37 4.10 -14.79
C GLN A 71 15.19 4.91 -15.32
N LYS A 72 14.84 4.66 -16.59
CA LYS A 72 13.64 5.22 -17.21
C LYS A 72 12.39 4.71 -16.49
N HIS A 73 11.52 5.64 -16.11
CA HIS A 73 10.26 5.37 -15.44
C HIS A 73 9.13 6.14 -16.13
N ASP A 74 7.91 5.68 -15.87
CA ASP A 74 6.69 6.42 -16.19
C ASP A 74 5.84 6.50 -14.92
N THR A 75 5.03 7.55 -14.83
CA THR A 75 4.01 7.69 -13.80
C THR A 75 2.66 7.34 -14.40
N ILE A 76 1.96 6.38 -13.78
CA ILE A 76 0.61 5.98 -14.17
C ILE A 76 -0.38 6.74 -13.29
N GLU A 77 -1.34 7.42 -13.92
CA GLU A 77 -2.53 7.92 -13.25
C GLU A 77 -3.58 6.80 -13.19
N ILE A 78 -4.14 6.56 -12.01
CA ILE A 78 -5.12 5.50 -11.75
C ILE A 78 -6.37 6.15 -11.17
N GLN A 79 -7.48 6.04 -11.89
CA GLN A 79 -8.80 6.44 -11.43
C GLN A 79 -9.46 5.25 -10.72
N ILE A 80 -9.80 5.42 -9.45
CA ILE A 80 -10.44 4.37 -8.65
C ILE A 80 -11.80 4.78 -8.13
N LYS A 81 -12.66 3.78 -7.91
CA LYS A 81 -13.94 3.88 -7.23
C LYS A 81 -14.15 2.67 -6.34
N TYR A 82 -14.46 2.91 -5.07
CA TYR A 82 -14.58 1.85 -4.07
C TYR A 82 -15.67 2.17 -3.06
N ASP A 83 -16.10 1.14 -2.32
CA ASP A 83 -17.01 1.33 -1.19
C ASP A 83 -16.23 1.71 0.06
N ASP A 84 -16.71 2.72 0.78
CA ASP A 84 -16.07 3.24 1.99
C ASP A 84 -16.08 2.18 3.09
N GLU A 85 -17.12 1.33 3.12
CA GLU A 85 -17.23 0.19 4.03
C GLU A 85 -16.24 -0.94 3.72
N ASN A 86 -15.59 -0.95 2.54
CA ASN A 86 -14.54 -1.92 2.19
C ASN A 86 -13.14 -1.28 2.21
N CYS A 87 -13.01 -0.09 2.80
CA CYS A 87 -11.75 0.65 2.91
C CYS A 87 -11.28 0.69 4.36
N LEU A 88 -10.03 0.27 4.61
CA LEU A 88 -9.35 0.56 5.87
C LEU A 88 -8.65 1.92 5.76
N ASN A 89 -9.13 2.90 6.49
CA ASN A 89 -8.69 4.29 6.38
C ASN A 89 -7.93 4.73 7.63
N PHE A 90 -6.60 4.80 7.53
CA PHE A 90 -5.69 5.31 8.54
C PHE A 90 -5.28 6.78 8.30
N VAL A 91 -6.14 7.56 7.64
CA VAL A 91 -5.95 9.00 7.42
C VAL A 91 -6.86 9.78 8.36
N ASP A 92 -8.17 9.57 8.27
CA ASP A 92 -9.18 10.34 9.00
C ASP A 92 -10.33 9.49 9.60
N ASN A 93 -10.37 8.19 9.34
CA ASN A 93 -11.32 7.30 10.01
C ASN A 93 -10.81 6.87 11.39
N ILE A 94 -11.20 7.62 12.41
CA ILE A 94 -10.84 7.37 13.80
C ILE A 94 -11.29 5.97 14.29
N LYS A 95 -12.39 5.42 13.78
CA LYS A 95 -12.86 4.10 14.20
C LYS A 95 -11.89 3.00 13.76
N ASP A 96 -11.43 3.04 12.51
CA ASP A 96 -10.46 2.06 11.99
C ASP A 96 -9.15 2.12 12.79
N MET A 97 -8.68 3.32 13.13
CA MET A 97 -7.50 3.52 13.97
C MET A 97 -7.68 2.95 15.39
N ILE A 98 -8.87 3.12 15.98
CA ILE A 98 -9.20 2.57 17.30
C ILE A 98 -9.21 1.04 17.24
N PHE A 99 -9.96 0.46 16.29
CA PHE A 99 -10.08 -1.00 16.16
C PHE A 99 -8.76 -1.67 15.86
N PHE A 100 -7.94 -1.09 14.98
CA PHE A 100 -6.61 -1.60 14.72
C PHE A 100 -5.73 -1.58 15.98
N ARG A 101 -5.77 -0.48 16.76
CA ARG A 101 -5.04 -0.40 18.04
C ARG A 101 -5.52 -1.42 19.06
N GLU A 102 -6.81 -1.70 19.12
CA GLU A 102 -7.39 -2.73 20.00
C GLU A 102 -6.98 -4.13 19.57
N PHE A 103 -7.01 -4.42 18.27
CA PHE A 103 -6.48 -5.65 17.70
C PHE A 103 -5.02 -5.86 18.11
N LEU A 104 -4.17 -4.83 17.98
CA LEU A 104 -2.78 -4.91 18.39
C LEU A 104 -2.62 -5.19 19.89
N ARG A 105 -3.52 -4.71 20.76
CA ARG A 105 -3.45 -4.93 22.21
C ARG A 105 -3.96 -6.31 22.65
N ASN A 106 -4.64 -7.05 21.79
CA ASN A 106 -5.14 -8.38 22.11
C ASN A 106 -3.99 -9.36 22.43
N SER A 107 -4.10 -10.10 23.54
CA SER A 107 -3.04 -10.98 24.02
C SER A 107 -2.73 -12.16 23.08
N HIS A 108 -3.74 -12.68 22.38
CA HIS A 108 -3.57 -13.70 21.35
C HIS A 108 -2.83 -13.13 20.13
N THR A 109 -3.25 -11.94 19.67
CA THR A 109 -2.58 -11.21 18.58
C THR A 109 -1.10 -10.98 18.90
N GLN A 110 -0.78 -10.51 20.11
CA GLN A 110 0.58 -10.25 20.57
C GLN A 110 1.53 -11.45 20.44
N ALA A 111 1.03 -12.69 20.59
CA ALA A 111 1.85 -13.88 20.38
C ALA A 111 2.26 -14.03 18.90
N GLN A 112 1.34 -13.80 17.98
CA GLN A 112 1.61 -13.85 16.54
C GLN A 112 2.49 -12.68 16.08
N LEU A 113 2.29 -11.47 16.63
CA LEU A 113 3.11 -10.31 16.31
C LEU A 113 4.60 -10.55 16.63
N ARG A 114 4.90 -11.25 17.73
CA ARG A 114 6.28 -11.62 18.07
C ARG A 114 6.90 -12.58 17.06
N ASN A 115 6.12 -13.45 16.44
CA ASN A 115 6.61 -14.33 15.37
C ASN A 115 6.85 -13.54 14.08
N LEU A 116 5.89 -12.69 13.69
CA LEU A 116 6.02 -11.82 12.52
C LEU A 116 7.24 -10.90 12.61
N HIS A 117 7.52 -10.32 13.79
CA HIS A 117 8.66 -9.45 14.01
C HIS A 117 10.02 -10.15 13.82
N ARG A 118 10.08 -11.49 13.92
CA ARG A 118 11.30 -12.25 13.63
C ARG A 118 11.52 -12.45 12.13
N MET A 119 10.45 -12.38 11.34
CA MET A 119 10.45 -12.66 9.89
C MET A 119 10.48 -11.39 9.05
N PHE A 120 9.85 -10.32 9.55
CA PHE A 120 9.71 -9.04 8.87
C PHE A 120 10.25 -7.94 9.77
N TYR A 121 10.98 -7.00 9.19
CA TYR A 121 11.53 -5.85 9.89
C TYR A 121 11.20 -4.56 9.14
N ASN A 122 11.05 -3.48 9.89
CA ASN A 122 10.92 -2.16 9.32
C ASN A 122 12.30 -1.56 9.07
N SER A 123 12.45 -0.93 7.92
CA SER A 123 13.56 -0.05 7.58
C SER A 123 13.00 1.27 7.07
N PHE A 124 13.82 2.31 6.99
CA PHE A 124 13.38 3.59 6.43
C PHE A 124 12.95 3.51 4.96
N LYS A 125 13.37 2.45 4.23
CA LYS A 125 13.01 2.23 2.83
C LYS A 125 11.76 1.36 2.67
N GLN A 126 11.48 0.48 3.62
CA GLN A 126 10.37 -0.46 3.55
C GLN A 126 9.96 -0.89 4.97
N TYR A 127 8.67 -0.71 5.26
CA TYR A 127 8.05 -1.08 6.52
C TYR A 127 7.36 -2.45 6.41
N ALA A 128 8.13 -3.50 6.15
CA ALA A 128 7.59 -4.83 5.88
C ALA A 128 6.90 -5.48 7.11
N PHE A 129 7.32 -5.10 8.33
CA PHE A 129 6.64 -5.57 9.53
C PHE A 129 5.25 -4.97 9.63
N ASP A 130 5.10 -3.67 9.35
CA ASP A 130 3.79 -3.00 9.34
C ASP A 130 2.84 -3.63 8.31
N GLY A 131 3.37 -3.93 7.12
CA GLY A 131 2.64 -4.69 6.11
C GLY A 131 2.15 -6.05 6.59
N ALA A 132 3.03 -6.84 7.22
CA ALA A 132 2.68 -8.17 7.72
C ALA A 132 1.64 -8.11 8.85
N ILE A 133 1.71 -7.09 9.71
CA ILE A 133 0.69 -6.82 10.73
C ILE A 133 -0.65 -6.54 10.07
N LEU A 134 -0.66 -5.72 9.02
CA LEU A 134 -1.89 -5.35 8.36
C LEU A 134 -2.52 -6.54 7.62
N GLU A 135 -1.72 -7.40 6.99
CA GLU A 135 -2.21 -8.66 6.43
C GLU A 135 -2.84 -9.57 7.49
N TYR A 136 -2.25 -9.61 8.70
CA TYR A 136 -2.84 -10.35 9.81
C TYR A 136 -4.18 -9.73 10.25
N TYR A 137 -4.24 -8.40 10.34
CA TYR A 137 -5.46 -7.69 10.71
C TYR A 137 -6.59 -7.90 9.68
N ILE A 138 -6.29 -7.79 8.38
CA ILE A 138 -7.25 -8.06 7.31
C ILE A 138 -7.72 -9.52 7.37
N SER A 139 -6.82 -10.46 7.66
CA SER A 139 -7.20 -11.85 7.90
C SER A 139 -8.15 -11.98 9.09
N TYR A 140 -7.85 -11.31 10.21
CA TYR A 140 -8.70 -11.30 11.40
C TYR A 140 -10.10 -10.75 11.12
N LEU A 141 -10.23 -9.62 10.44
CA LEU A 141 -11.53 -9.01 10.08
C LEU A 141 -12.42 -9.94 9.23
N ARG A 142 -11.81 -10.67 8.29
CA ARG A 142 -12.52 -11.69 7.48
C ARG A 142 -13.05 -12.84 8.34
N HIS A 143 -12.36 -13.20 9.43
CA HIS A 143 -12.79 -14.28 10.32
C HIS A 143 -13.87 -13.84 11.30
N THR A 144 -13.90 -12.57 11.72
CA THR A 144 -14.94 -12.05 12.61
C THR A 144 -16.26 -11.74 11.88
N LYS A 145 -16.28 -11.81 10.55
CA LYS A 145 -17.41 -11.48 9.65
C LYS A 145 -17.83 -10.01 9.69
N ASP A 146 -16.98 -9.13 10.22
CA ASP A 146 -17.25 -7.69 10.23
C ASP A 146 -16.93 -7.03 8.88
N PHE A 147 -16.09 -7.68 8.05
CA PHE A 147 -15.75 -7.25 6.69
C PHE A 147 -15.70 -8.46 5.75
N GLU A 148 -16.51 -8.46 4.69
CA GLU A 148 -16.41 -9.50 3.64
C GLU A 148 -15.11 -9.35 2.85
N THR A 149 -14.75 -8.13 2.48
CA THR A 149 -13.52 -7.80 1.75
C THR A 149 -12.90 -6.49 2.23
N VAL A 150 -11.60 -6.36 2.02
CA VAL A 150 -10.87 -5.08 2.14
C VAL A 150 -10.29 -4.82 0.76
N ASP A 151 -10.90 -3.88 0.04
CA ASP A 151 -10.56 -3.58 -1.35
C ASP A 151 -9.44 -2.54 -1.44
N VAL A 152 -9.38 -1.64 -0.46
CA VAL A 152 -8.43 -0.54 -0.39
C VAL A 152 -7.96 -0.35 1.05
N VAL A 153 -6.68 -0.03 1.23
CA VAL A 153 -6.16 0.54 2.48
C VAL A 153 -5.55 1.89 2.14
N CYS A 154 -5.84 2.93 2.92
CA CYS A 154 -5.15 4.21 2.81
C CYS A 154 -4.54 4.64 4.14
N CYS A 155 -3.39 5.31 4.07
CA CYS A 155 -2.67 5.77 5.25
C CYS A 155 -1.91 7.05 4.95
N ALA A 156 -1.85 7.96 5.94
CA ALA A 156 -0.93 9.08 5.88
C ALA A 156 0.51 8.53 5.94
N THR A 157 1.37 8.96 5.03
CA THR A 157 2.73 8.44 4.90
C THR A 157 3.78 9.55 5.04
N ALA A 158 4.94 9.19 5.58
CA ALA A 158 6.14 10.01 5.63
C ALA A 158 7.17 9.43 4.65
N THR A 159 6.97 9.71 3.36
CA THR A 159 7.81 9.21 2.28
C THR A 159 9.20 9.83 2.35
N ASP A 160 10.23 8.99 2.24
CA ASP A 160 11.62 9.39 2.36
C ASP A 160 12.14 10.09 1.09
N VAL A 161 11.81 11.37 0.93
CA VAL A 161 12.18 12.21 -0.22
C VAL A 161 13.23 13.28 0.13
N TYR A 162 13.61 13.43 1.39
CA TYR A 162 14.57 14.44 1.85
C TYR A 162 15.96 13.85 2.05
N HIS A 163 16.98 14.47 1.44
CA HIS A 163 18.35 13.92 1.43
C HIS A 163 19.07 14.00 2.78
N ASN A 164 18.79 15.00 3.61
CA ASN A 164 19.64 15.36 4.75
C ASN A 164 19.01 15.11 6.13
N PHE A 165 17.72 14.75 6.18
CA PHE A 165 17.03 14.51 7.43
C PHE A 165 15.84 13.57 7.20
N LYS A 166 15.38 12.92 8.27
CA LYS A 166 14.15 12.13 8.28
C LYS A 166 13.16 12.80 9.22
N ILE A 167 11.91 12.92 8.77
CA ILE A 167 10.80 13.39 9.61
C ILE A 167 9.68 12.38 9.56
N PHE A 168 8.94 12.27 10.66
CA PHE A 168 7.76 11.40 10.77
C PHE A 168 6.46 12.16 10.49
N ILE A 169 6.54 13.46 10.18
CA ILE A 169 5.38 14.26 9.78
C ILE A 169 4.96 13.76 8.39
N PRO A 170 3.69 13.34 8.20
CA PRO A 170 3.23 12.88 6.91
C PRO A 170 3.39 13.95 5.83
N ASN A 171 3.87 13.54 4.65
CA ASN A 171 4.02 14.38 3.47
C ASN A 171 3.19 13.89 2.28
N GLY A 172 2.32 12.91 2.49
CA GLY A 172 1.36 12.44 1.49
C GLY A 172 0.38 11.42 2.08
N ILE A 173 -0.50 10.94 1.22
CA ILE A 173 -1.40 9.82 1.52
C ILE A 173 -1.14 8.72 0.49
N GLU A 174 -0.83 7.53 0.99
CA GLU A 174 -0.60 6.33 0.18
C GLU A 174 -1.83 5.45 0.21
N TYR A 175 -2.20 4.92 -0.96
CA TYR A 175 -3.26 3.94 -1.14
C TYR A 175 -2.64 2.61 -1.56
N ASN A 176 -3.15 1.52 -0.99
CA ASN A 176 -2.89 0.14 -1.38
C ASN A 176 -4.17 -0.47 -1.93
N LEU A 177 -4.19 -0.72 -3.24
CA LEU A 177 -5.29 -1.37 -3.94
C LEU A 177 -5.12 -2.88 -3.86
N ARG A 178 -6.15 -3.55 -3.37
CA ARG A 178 -6.17 -4.98 -3.08
C ARG A 178 -7.17 -5.75 -3.93
N ASN A 179 -8.07 -5.04 -4.59
CA ASN A 179 -9.05 -5.59 -5.52
C ASN A 179 -8.99 -4.84 -6.85
N GLN A 180 -8.85 -5.56 -7.97
CA GLN A 180 -8.71 -4.95 -9.29
C GLN A 180 -10.01 -4.30 -9.76
N SER A 181 -11.16 -4.73 -9.23
CA SER A 181 -12.47 -4.16 -9.62
C SER A 181 -12.64 -2.71 -9.21
N VAL A 182 -11.81 -2.18 -8.29
CA VAL A 182 -11.87 -0.76 -7.90
C VAL A 182 -11.23 0.18 -8.91
N ILE A 183 -10.46 -0.34 -9.87
CA ILE A 183 -9.77 0.47 -10.87
C ILE A 183 -10.75 0.73 -12.03
N GLU A 184 -11.22 1.97 -12.18
CA GLU A 184 -12.12 2.37 -13.27
C GLU A 184 -11.35 2.64 -14.57
N ALA A 185 -10.20 3.30 -14.47
CA ALA A 185 -9.33 3.64 -15.60
C ALA A 185 -7.89 3.87 -15.15
N PHE A 186 -6.93 3.72 -16.06
CA PHE A 186 -5.55 4.11 -15.82
C PHE A 186 -4.84 4.44 -17.13
N ASN A 187 -3.94 5.43 -17.11
CA ASN A 187 -3.16 5.87 -18.27
C ASN A 187 -1.78 6.37 -17.82
N ILE A 188 -0.84 6.49 -18.75
CA ILE A 188 0.39 7.24 -18.48
C ILE A 188 0.01 8.70 -18.24
N LYS A 189 0.50 9.29 -17.15
CA LYS A 189 0.39 10.71 -16.89
C LYS A 189 1.09 11.46 -18.02
N GLU A 190 0.36 12.28 -18.77
CA GLU A 190 0.96 13.17 -19.74
C GLU A 190 1.77 14.25 -19.01
N ASN A 191 3.05 14.40 -19.36
CA ASN A 191 3.84 15.51 -18.89
C ASN A 191 3.36 16.77 -19.62
N ILE A 192 2.41 17.48 -19.01
CA ILE A 192 2.01 18.82 -19.46
C ILE A 192 3.10 19.80 -19.01
N ASN A 193 4.30 19.67 -19.57
CA ASN A 193 5.39 20.63 -19.47
C ASN A 193 6.31 20.39 -20.67
N GLY A 194 5.95 21.01 -21.79
CA GLY A 194 6.82 21.31 -22.92
C GLY A 194 7.00 22.82 -23.03
#